data_AF-A0A7C6Y0I8-F1
#
_entry.id   AF-A0A7C6Y0I8-F1
#
_cell.length_a   1.000
_cell.length_b   1.000
_cell.length_c   1.000
_cell.angle_alpha   90.00
_cell.angle_beta   90.00
_cell.angle_gamma   90.00
#
_symmetry.space_group_name_H-M   'P 1'
#
loop_
_entity.id
_entity.type
_entity.pdbx_description
1 polymer ?
#
loop_
_entity_poly.entity_id
_entity_poly.type
_entity_poly.pdbx_seq_one_letter_code
_entity_poly.pdbx_strand_id
1 'polypeptide(L)'
;MRARRADGGFYVETAPGNGEAFYDAVILATGFAPIDARTRGSYGYGVLPMVTTGEEMERRLRQEGQHAYDDLPLERVAFIQCVGSRDEHAGRGYCSQVCCRYAVRLARLLK
;
A
#
# COMPACT_ATOMS: atom_id res chain seq x y z
N MET A 1 17.01 -1.70 -12.45
CA MET A 1 17.27 -0.49 -13.22
C MET A 1 18.58 0.13 -12.76
N ARG A 2 19.49 0.40 -13.68
CA ARG A 2 20.69 1.22 -13.45
C ARG A 2 20.65 2.37 -14.46
N ALA A 3 20.99 3.57 -14.00
CA ALA A 3 21.03 4.74 -14.86
C ALA A 3 22.31 5.51 -14.58
N ARG A 4 23.05 5.85 -15.65
CA ARG A 4 24.24 6.69 -15.60
C ARG A 4 24.02 7.92 -16.45
N ARG A 5 24.34 9.09 -15.91
CA ARG A 5 24.28 10.35 -16.66
C ARG A 5 25.57 10.53 -17.46
N ALA A 6 25.45 10.75 -18.76
CA ALA A 6 26.56 11.08 -19.65
C ALA A 6 26.04 11.71 -20.95
N ASP A 7 26.89 12.45 -21.66
CA ASP A 7 26.60 13.00 -22.99
C ASP A 7 25.32 13.83 -23.06
N GLY A 8 25.01 14.55 -21.99
CA GLY A 8 23.79 15.37 -21.88
C GLY A 8 22.51 14.60 -21.53
N GLY A 9 22.54 13.26 -21.55
CA GLY A 9 21.39 12.39 -21.26
C GLY A 9 21.71 11.28 -20.25
N PHE A 10 21.02 10.15 -20.40
CA PHE A 10 21.09 9.00 -19.51
C PHE A 10 21.27 7.70 -20.30
N TYR A 11 22.26 6.91 -19.92
CA TYR A 11 22.37 5.52 -20.31
C TYR A 11 21.63 4.68 -19.26
N VAL A 12 20.62 3.93 -19.68
CA VAL A 12 19.73 3.19 -18.78
C VAL A 12 19.69 1.72 -19.16
N GLU A 13 19.90 0.87 -18.16
CA GLU A 13 19.62 -0.57 -18.20
C GLU A 13 18.31 -0.81 -17.44
N THR A 14 17.26 -1.23 -18.15
CA THR A 14 15.91 -1.42 -17.57
C THR A 14 15.84 -2.70 -16.74
N ALA A 15 16.46 -3.78 -17.20
CA ALA A 15 16.60 -5.04 -16.48
C ALA A 15 18.01 -5.63 -16.68
N PRO A 16 18.53 -6.39 -15.69
CA PRO A 16 19.87 -6.98 -15.78
C PRO A 16 20.05 -7.80 -17.06
N GLY A 17 21.08 -7.48 -17.86
CA GLY A 17 21.43 -8.23 -19.06
C GLY A 17 20.77 -7.74 -20.35
N ASN A 18 19.91 -6.72 -20.31
CA ASN A 18 19.26 -6.17 -21.51
C ASN A 18 20.12 -5.13 -22.27
N GLY A 19 21.34 -4.87 -21.80
CA GLY A 19 22.20 -3.80 -22.33
C GLY A 19 21.74 -2.40 -21.91
N GLU A 20 22.60 -1.41 -22.14
CA GLU A 20 22.29 0.00 -21.90
C GLU A 20 21.77 0.69 -23.18
N ALA A 21 20.79 1.57 -23.02
CA ALA A 21 20.29 2.45 -24.09
C ALA A 21 20.31 3.92 -23.65
N PHE A 22 20.53 4.84 -24.59
CA PHE A 22 20.54 6.28 -24.34
C PHE A 22 19.13 6.88 -24.35
N TYR A 23 18.85 7.78 -23.40
CA TYR A 23 17.61 8.53 -23.26
C TYR A 23 17.91 9.98 -22.87
N ASP A 24 17.17 10.94 -23.43
CA ASP A 24 17.32 12.36 -23.08
C ASP A 24 16.77 12.67 -21.67
N ALA A 25 15.77 11.92 -21.20
CA ALA A 25 15.14 12.09 -19.90
C ALA A 25 14.69 10.76 -19.30
N VAL A 26 14.59 10.71 -17.97
CA VAL A 26 14.15 9.54 -17.20
C VAL A 26 13.12 9.97 -16.15
N ILE A 27 12.02 9.24 -16.05
CA ILE A 27 10.99 9.43 -15.02
C ILE A 27 10.98 8.22 -14.11
N LEU A 28 11.14 8.44 -12.80
CA LEU A 28 11.00 7.40 -11.79
C LEU A 28 9.57 7.38 -11.27
N ALA A 29 8.82 6.34 -11.62
CA ALA A 29 7.42 6.13 -11.24
C ALA A 29 7.20 4.74 -10.62
N THR A 30 8.12 4.28 -9.79
CA THR A 30 8.11 2.91 -9.22
C THR A 30 7.09 2.70 -8.10
N GLY A 31 6.35 3.74 -7.71
CA GLY A 31 5.29 3.66 -6.71
C GLY A 31 5.79 3.46 -5.29
N PHE A 32 5.07 2.66 -4.51
CA PHE A 32 5.32 2.38 -3.10
C PHE A 32 5.05 0.90 -2.77
N ALA A 33 5.51 0.45 -1.61
CA ALA A 33 5.18 -0.86 -1.06
C ALA A 33 4.27 -0.70 0.17
N PRO A 34 3.19 -1.50 0.32
CA PRO A 34 2.39 -1.53 1.52
C PRO A 34 3.20 -1.94 2.76
N ILE A 35 2.70 -1.58 3.93
CA ILE A 35 3.24 -2.05 5.19
C ILE A 35 2.86 -3.52 5.40
N ASP A 36 3.82 -4.34 5.85
CA ASP A 36 3.47 -5.67 6.34
C ASP A 36 2.80 -5.54 7.72
N ALA A 37 1.48 -5.72 7.77
CA ALA A 37 0.69 -5.60 8.99
C ALA A 37 1.08 -6.63 10.07
N ARG A 38 1.76 -7.74 9.72
CA ARG A 38 2.27 -8.71 10.70
C ARG A 38 3.37 -8.12 11.58
N THR A 39 4.04 -7.06 11.12
CA THR A 39 5.01 -6.32 11.93
C THR A 39 4.36 -5.56 13.09
N ARG A 40 3.03 -5.49 13.14
CA ARG A 40 2.22 -4.85 14.19
C ARG A 40 1.42 -5.89 14.96
N GLY A 41 2.14 -6.80 15.63
CA GLY A 41 1.57 -7.97 16.31
C GLY A 41 0.46 -7.66 17.32
N SER A 42 0.48 -6.50 17.98
CA SER A 42 -0.56 -6.08 18.93
C SER A 42 -1.96 -5.95 18.31
N TYR A 43 -2.07 -5.89 16.98
CA TYR A 43 -3.36 -5.80 16.28
C TYR A 43 -3.86 -7.14 15.75
N GLY A 44 -3.10 -8.23 15.90
CA GLY A 44 -3.57 -9.59 15.62
C GLY A 44 -3.76 -9.94 14.13
N TYR A 45 -3.20 -9.17 13.20
CA TYR A 45 -3.25 -9.48 11.78
C TYR A 45 -2.55 -10.82 11.48
N GLY A 46 -3.24 -11.71 10.75
CA GLY A 46 -2.79 -13.08 10.47
C GLY A 46 -3.01 -14.08 11.61
N VAL A 47 -3.55 -13.65 12.75
CA VAL A 47 -3.91 -14.49 13.90
C VAL A 47 -5.41 -14.47 14.16
N LEU A 48 -6.01 -13.28 14.15
CA LEU A 48 -7.45 -13.09 14.34
C LEU A 48 -8.16 -13.10 12.98
N PRO A 49 -9.24 -13.90 12.81
CA PRO A 49 -9.84 -14.14 11.49
C PRO A 49 -10.50 -12.90 10.86
N MET A 50 -10.94 -11.94 11.68
CA MET A 50 -11.64 -10.73 11.22
C MET A 50 -10.74 -9.48 11.19
N VAL A 51 -9.43 -9.65 11.40
CA VAL A 51 -8.46 -8.55 11.24
C VAL A 51 -7.91 -8.56 9.83
N THR A 52 -8.23 -7.52 9.07
CA THR A 52 -7.83 -7.33 7.68
C THR A 52 -7.20 -5.94 7.48
N THR A 53 -6.53 -5.72 6.35
CA THR A 53 -5.99 -4.41 5.97
C THR A 53 -6.92 -3.67 5.00
N GLY A 54 -6.76 -2.35 4.89
CA GLY A 54 -7.49 -1.57 3.90
C GLY A 54 -7.27 -2.06 2.47
N GLU A 55 -6.06 -2.50 2.12
CA GLU A 55 -5.77 -3.02 0.77
C GLU A 55 -6.53 -4.32 0.47
N GLU A 56 -6.61 -5.22 1.45
CA GLU A 56 -7.38 -6.46 1.33
C GLU A 56 -8.88 -6.16 1.19
N MET A 57 -9.37 -5.18 1.94
CA MET A 57 -10.77 -4.74 1.81
C MET A 57 -11.06 -4.18 0.43
N GLU A 58 -10.20 -3.29 -0.08
CA GLU A 58 -10.27 -2.75 -1.44
C GLU A 58 -10.26 -3.86 -2.49
N ARG A 59 -9.40 -4.87 -2.32
CA ARG A 59 -9.30 -6.00 -3.24
C ARG A 59 -10.57 -6.85 -3.24
N ARG A 60 -11.14 -7.12 -2.07
CA ARG A 60 -12.41 -7.87 -1.95
C ARG A 60 -13.56 -7.09 -2.60
N LEU A 61 -13.69 -5.80 -2.30
CA LEU A 61 -14.70 -4.92 -2.93
C LEU A 61 -14.54 -4.85 -4.45
N ARG A 62 -13.30 -4.83 -4.96
CA ARG A 62 -13.05 -4.86 -6.41
C ARG A 62 -13.50 -6.16 -7.07
N GLN A 63 -13.41 -7.28 -6.36
CA GLN A 63 -13.73 -8.62 -6.88
C GLN A 63 -15.21 -8.96 -6.76
N GLU A 64 -15.81 -8.64 -5.60
CA GLU A 64 -17.16 -9.06 -5.22
C GLU A 64 -18.20 -7.92 -5.34
N GLY A 65 -17.75 -6.69 -5.57
CA GLY A 65 -18.61 -5.51 -5.66
C GLY A 65 -19.03 -4.97 -4.29
N GLN A 66 -20.10 -4.18 -4.27
CA GLN A 66 -20.59 -3.50 -3.06
C GLN A 66 -21.05 -4.49 -1.97
N HIS A 67 -21.54 -5.66 -2.38
CA HIS A 67 -22.11 -6.69 -1.50
C HIS A 67 -21.06 -7.58 -0.83
N ALA A 68 -19.77 -7.28 -1.01
CA ALA A 68 -18.65 -8.07 -0.52
C ALA A 68 -18.66 -8.34 1.00
N TYR A 69 -19.46 -7.62 1.77
CA TYR A 69 -19.52 -7.75 3.23
C TYR A 69 -20.92 -8.02 3.77
N ASP A 70 -21.92 -8.19 2.89
CA ASP A 70 -23.33 -8.30 3.28
C ASP A 70 -23.65 -9.64 3.99
N ASP A 71 -22.85 -10.68 3.70
CA ASP A 71 -23.00 -12.02 4.26
C ASP A 71 -22.33 -12.19 5.63
N LEU A 72 -21.55 -11.19 6.07
CA LEU A 72 -20.86 -11.21 7.35
C LEU A 72 -21.74 -10.60 8.45
N PRO A 73 -21.80 -11.21 9.65
CA PRO A 73 -22.53 -10.65 10.79
C PRO A 73 -21.77 -9.47 11.43
N LEU A 74 -21.56 -8.39 10.68
CA LEU A 74 -20.82 -7.20 11.11
C LEU A 74 -21.70 -6.26 11.92
N GLU A 75 -21.76 -6.44 13.23
CA GLU A 75 -22.45 -5.47 14.11
C GLU A 75 -21.61 -4.23 14.39
N ARG A 76 -20.29 -4.40 14.50
CA ARG A 76 -19.34 -3.35 14.90
C ARG A 76 -18.03 -3.50 14.16
N VAL A 77 -17.57 -2.41 13.55
CA VAL A 77 -16.32 -2.35 12.79
C VAL A 77 -15.45 -1.21 13.34
N ALA A 78 -14.16 -1.48 13.50
CA ALA A 78 -13.17 -0.50 13.91
C ALA A 78 -12.09 -0.32 12.84
N PHE A 79 -11.78 0.92 12.49
CA PHE A 79 -10.66 1.27 11.62
C PHE A 79 -9.51 1.81 12.47
N ILE A 80 -8.40 1.09 12.50
CA ILE A 80 -7.18 1.52 13.22
C ILE A 80 -6.33 2.34 12.25
N GLN A 81 -6.10 3.61 12.59
CA GLN A 81 -5.28 4.52 11.77
C GLN A 81 -3.80 4.41 12.09
N CYS A 82 -2.97 4.90 11.16
CA CYS A 82 -1.52 4.99 11.34
C CYS A 82 -0.83 3.64 11.61
N VAL A 83 -1.42 2.51 11.20
CA VAL A 83 -0.77 1.21 11.29
C VAL A 83 0.48 1.23 10.41
N GLY A 84 1.66 1.33 11.04
CA GLY A 84 2.93 1.43 10.34
C GLY A 84 3.29 2.84 9.83
N SER A 85 2.61 3.88 10.30
CA SER A 85 2.95 5.29 10.03
C SER A 85 2.87 6.09 11.32
N ARG A 86 3.50 7.26 11.38
CA ARG A 86 3.59 8.08 12.60
C ARG A 86 4.08 7.25 13.81
N ASP A 87 5.03 6.36 13.56
CA ASP A 87 5.59 5.46 14.54
C ASP A 87 7.11 5.56 14.52
N GLU A 88 7.63 6.35 15.46
CA GLU A 88 9.07 6.58 15.63
C GLU A 88 9.81 5.31 16.08
N HIS A 89 9.16 4.42 16.83
CA HIS A 89 9.79 3.18 17.32
C HIS A 89 10.14 2.22 16.17
N ALA A 90 9.46 2.38 15.03
CA ALA A 90 9.73 1.63 13.82
C ALA A 90 10.48 2.43 12.75
N GLY A 91 11.02 3.61 13.08
CA GLY A 91 11.70 4.49 12.12
C GLY A 91 10.76 5.07 11.06
N ARG A 92 9.45 5.12 11.32
CA ARG A 92 8.41 5.55 10.37
C ARG A 92 7.60 6.72 10.93
N GLY A 93 8.28 7.82 11.26
CA GLY A 93 7.66 9.05 11.80
C GLY A 93 6.78 9.83 10.82
N TYR A 94 6.72 9.43 9.55
CA TYR A 94 5.94 10.11 8.52
C TYR A 94 4.45 9.70 8.53
N CYS A 95 3.60 10.55 7.94
CA CYS A 95 2.20 10.24 7.65
C CYS A 95 2.09 9.64 6.24
N SER A 96 1.33 8.55 6.08
CA SER A 96 1.06 7.94 4.75
C SER A 96 0.05 8.73 3.89
N GLN A 97 -0.50 9.83 4.40
CA GLN A 97 -1.37 10.81 3.73
C GLN A 97 -2.73 10.31 3.20
N VAL A 98 -2.87 9.03 2.87
CA VAL A 98 -4.05 8.46 2.20
C VAL A 98 -4.93 7.63 3.14
N CYS A 99 -4.39 7.15 4.27
CA CYS A 99 -5.08 6.18 5.13
C CYS A 99 -6.37 6.68 5.76
N CYS A 100 -6.38 7.92 6.24
CA CYS A 100 -7.60 8.52 6.78
C CYS A 100 -8.70 8.61 5.72
N ARG A 101 -8.36 8.99 4.48
CA ARG A 101 -9.34 9.17 3.40
C ARG A 101 -9.91 7.85 2.91
N TYR A 102 -9.06 6.85 2.63
CA TYR A 102 -9.59 5.55 2.20
C TYR A 102 -10.41 4.90 3.30
N ALA A 103 -10.05 5.06 4.58
CA ALA A 103 -10.79 4.45 5.69
C ALA A 103 -12.19 5.05 5.82
N VAL A 104 -12.33 6.37 5.69
CA VAL A 104 -13.66 7.01 5.66
C VAL A 104 -14.47 6.54 4.46
N ARG A 105 -13.85 6.36 3.29
CA ARG A 105 -14.51 5.80 2.11
C ARG A 105 -15.00 4.38 2.38
N LEU A 106 -14.15 3.49 2.87
CA LEU A 106 -14.49 2.12 3.22
C LEU A 106 -15.59 2.05 4.29
N ALA A 107 -15.50 2.89 5.33
CA ALA A 107 -16.53 2.98 6.37
C ALA A 107 -17.90 3.40 5.81
N ARG A 108 -17.95 4.19 4.74
CA ARG A 108 -19.21 4.53 4.05
C ARG A 108 -19.76 3.39 3.20
N LEU A 109 -18.92 2.45 2.76
CA LEU A 109 -19.34 1.30 1.95
C LEU A 109 -19.88 0.15 2.81
N LEU A 110 -19.51 0.11 4.09
CA LEU A 110 -20.01 -0.86 5.07
C LEU A 110 -21.29 -0.43 5.79
N LYS A 111 -21.87 0.72 5.41
CA LYS A 111 -23.15 1.21 5.93
C LYS A 111 -24.29 0.74 5.03
#